data_AF-A0A9Q8UTQ7-F1
#
_entry.id   AF-A0A9Q8UTQ7-F1
#
_cell.length_a   1.000
_cell.length_b   1.000
_cell.length_c   1.000
_cell.angle_alpha   90.00
_cell.angle_beta   90.00
_cell.angle_gamma   90.00
#
_symmetry.space_group_name_H-M   'P 1'
#
loop_
_entity.id
_entity.type
_entity.pdbx_description
1 polymer ?
#
loop_
_entity_poly.entity_id
_entity_poly.type
_entity_poly.pdbx_seq_one_letter_code
_entity_poly.pdbx_strand_id
1 'polypeptide(L)'
;MARIAPEGFVMPDNILDPNTATRDDFSKQAMAFEIPADASQDYKKYAEPLKDLYGHLAYHKAMASNLHQTFMTPAASKNRVYFMWDFVGRTLSMLKALPPTITVASMNDAQLEMYEDVQLRSQLTCDLILNKTPGMLNQKMEMLYPDQAHNHPDFGDAVLEDARKLDEVFPGKFEGEHSVRR
;
A
#
# COMPACT_ATOMS: atom_id res chain seq x y z
N MET A 1 -5.19 -7.60 26.57
CA MET A 1 -6.44 -6.86 26.27
C MET A 1 -6.82 -7.17 24.84
N ALA A 2 -7.84 -8.01 24.63
CA ALA A 2 -8.38 -8.27 23.30
C ALA A 2 -9.09 -7.00 22.81
N ARG A 3 -8.69 -6.48 21.65
CA ARG A 3 -9.38 -5.35 21.01
C ARG A 3 -10.65 -5.89 20.38
N ILE A 4 -11.80 -5.50 20.92
CA ILE A 4 -13.11 -5.74 20.31
C ILE A 4 -13.15 -4.88 19.06
N ALA A 5 -13.28 -5.51 17.89
CA ALA A 5 -13.43 -4.79 16.64
C ALA A 5 -14.85 -4.21 16.54
N PRO A 6 -15.04 -3.02 15.95
CA PRO A 6 -16.36 -2.42 15.79
C PRO A 6 -17.29 -3.31 14.95
N GLU A 7 -18.60 -3.22 15.18
CA GLU A 7 -19.60 -4.05 14.49
C GLU A 7 -19.43 -3.97 12.96
N GLY A 8 -19.37 -5.13 12.30
CA GLY A 8 -19.10 -5.26 10.85
C GLY A 8 -17.64 -5.45 10.48
N PHE A 9 -16.70 -5.35 11.43
CA PHE A 9 -15.29 -5.64 11.22
C PHE A 9 -15.02 -7.14 11.40
N VAL A 10 -14.81 -7.86 10.30
CA VAL A 10 -14.32 -9.25 10.35
C VAL A 10 -12.79 -9.21 10.41
N MET A 11 -12.23 -9.43 11.59
CA MET A 11 -10.80 -9.74 11.71
C MET A 11 -10.53 -11.03 10.92
N PRO A 12 -9.51 -11.09 10.05
CA PRO A 12 -9.17 -12.35 9.39
C PRO A 12 -8.82 -13.40 10.46
N ASP A 13 -9.39 -14.60 10.34
CA ASP A 13 -9.33 -15.68 11.35
C ASP A 13 -7.93 -16.24 11.66
N ASN A 14 -6.86 -15.65 11.12
CA ASN A 14 -5.49 -16.16 11.27
C ASN A 14 -4.44 -15.04 11.22
N ILE A 15 -4.54 -14.05 12.11
CA ILE A 15 -3.51 -13.02 12.24
C ILE A 15 -2.20 -13.69 12.67
N LEU A 16 -1.18 -13.61 11.82
CA LEU A 16 0.17 -14.11 12.11
C LEU A 16 0.75 -13.36 13.33
N ASP A 17 1.42 -14.09 14.23
CA ASP A 17 2.13 -13.48 15.36
C ASP A 17 3.37 -12.73 14.85
N PRO A 18 3.46 -11.40 15.00
CA PRO A 18 4.54 -10.60 14.44
C PRO A 18 5.91 -10.85 15.10
N ASN A 19 5.94 -11.54 16.25
CA ASN A 19 7.18 -11.90 16.93
C ASN A 19 7.83 -13.14 16.32
N THR A 20 7.05 -14.00 15.66
CA THR A 20 7.50 -15.30 15.12
C THR A 20 7.39 -15.35 13.60
N ALA A 21 6.37 -14.72 13.01
CA ALA A 21 6.19 -14.63 11.58
C ALA A 21 7.13 -13.61 10.93
N THR A 22 7.66 -13.99 9.77
CA THR A 22 8.55 -13.17 8.94
C THR A 22 7.77 -12.19 8.07
N ARG A 23 8.46 -11.18 7.53
CA ARG A 23 7.86 -10.29 6.52
C ARG A 23 7.41 -11.06 5.27
N ASP A 24 8.08 -12.15 4.93
CA ASP A 24 7.65 -13.09 3.89
C ASP A 24 6.30 -13.73 4.23
N ASP A 25 6.12 -14.22 5.47
CA ASP A 25 4.86 -14.85 5.89
C ASP A 25 3.69 -13.87 5.81
N PHE A 26 3.88 -12.64 6.30
CA PHE A 26 2.89 -11.57 6.14
C PHE A 26 2.62 -11.25 4.67
N SER A 27 3.66 -11.21 3.83
CA SER A 27 3.51 -10.90 2.41
C SER A 27 2.72 -12.00 1.68
N LYS A 28 3.06 -13.26 1.93
CA LYS A 28 2.33 -14.44 1.43
C LYS A 28 0.88 -14.42 1.86
N GLN A 29 0.60 -14.15 3.14
CA GLN A 29 -0.77 -14.08 3.63
C GLN A 29 -1.56 -12.93 2.98
N ALA A 30 -0.94 -11.76 2.81
CA ALA A 30 -1.59 -10.63 2.16
C ALA A 30 -1.90 -10.92 0.68
N MET A 31 -1.00 -11.58 -0.04
CA MET A 31 -1.20 -11.99 -1.45
C MET A 31 -2.13 -13.19 -1.62
N ALA A 32 -2.25 -14.06 -0.62
CA ALA A 32 -3.15 -15.21 -0.66
C ALA A 32 -4.64 -14.82 -0.59
N PHE A 33 -4.94 -13.55 -0.27
CA PHE A 33 -6.30 -13.04 -0.30
C PHE A 33 -6.89 -13.09 -1.71
N GLU A 34 -8.03 -13.75 -1.87
CA GLU A 34 -8.81 -13.75 -3.11
C GLU A 34 -9.79 -12.58 -3.10
N ILE A 35 -9.80 -11.80 -4.19
CA ILE A 35 -10.79 -10.76 -4.41
C ILE A 35 -12.08 -11.46 -4.86
N PRO A 36 -13.19 -11.37 -4.10
CA PRO A 36 -14.41 -12.09 -4.43
C PRO A 36 -14.95 -11.73 -5.82
N ALA A 37 -15.51 -12.72 -6.51
CA ALA A 37 -16.06 -12.52 -7.86
C ALA A 37 -17.19 -11.46 -7.87
N ASP A 38 -17.96 -11.39 -6.79
CA ASP A 38 -19.06 -10.44 -6.56
C ASP A 38 -18.62 -9.11 -5.92
N ALA A 39 -17.32 -8.90 -5.68
CA ALA A 39 -16.82 -7.63 -5.15
C ALA A 39 -17.20 -6.47 -6.08
N SER A 40 -17.54 -5.32 -5.47
CA SER A 40 -17.97 -4.14 -6.18
C SER A 40 -16.84 -3.56 -7.05
N GLN A 41 -17.20 -2.77 -8.06
CA GLN A 41 -16.21 -2.08 -8.89
C GLN A 41 -15.40 -1.06 -8.07
N ASP A 42 -16.01 -0.43 -7.07
CA ASP A 42 -15.33 0.49 -6.14
C ASP A 42 -14.26 -0.21 -5.31
N TYR A 43 -14.48 -1.48 -4.95
CA TYR A 43 -13.50 -2.28 -4.25
C TYR A 43 -12.39 -2.78 -5.19
N LYS A 44 -12.77 -3.38 -6.32
CA LYS A 44 -11.85 -4.02 -7.28
C LYS A 44 -10.82 -3.05 -7.84
N LYS A 45 -11.26 -1.83 -8.18
CA LYS A 45 -10.38 -0.80 -8.76
C LYS A 45 -9.16 -0.47 -7.88
N TYR A 46 -9.24 -0.65 -6.57
CA TYR A 46 -8.08 -0.51 -5.68
C TYR A 46 -7.46 -1.86 -5.34
N ALA A 47 -8.27 -2.88 -5.05
CA ALA A 47 -7.80 -4.17 -4.56
C ALA A 47 -6.85 -4.87 -5.53
N GLU A 48 -7.17 -4.89 -6.82
CA GLU A 48 -6.38 -5.55 -7.86
C GLU A 48 -4.99 -4.90 -8.00
N PRO A 49 -4.88 -3.61 -8.37
CA PRO A 49 -3.56 -2.99 -8.55
C PRO A 49 -2.75 -2.87 -7.26
N LEU A 50 -3.38 -2.67 -6.09
CA LEU A 50 -2.64 -2.65 -4.82
C LEU A 50 -2.06 -4.02 -4.48
N LYS A 51 -2.78 -5.11 -4.78
CA LYS A 51 -2.32 -6.48 -4.53
C LYS A 51 -1.13 -6.82 -5.41
N ASP A 52 -1.20 -6.51 -6.70
CA ASP A 52 -0.10 -6.75 -7.65
C ASP A 52 1.14 -5.93 -7.29
N LEU A 53 0.95 -4.63 -7.06
CA LEU A 53 2.02 -3.72 -6.62
C LEU A 53 2.69 -4.19 -5.32
N TYR A 54 1.89 -4.62 -4.34
CA TYR A 54 2.41 -5.15 -3.09
C TYR A 54 3.26 -6.41 -3.30
N GLY A 55 2.82 -7.31 -4.18
CA GLY A 55 3.57 -8.51 -4.53
C GLY A 55 4.94 -8.19 -5.13
N HIS A 56 5.00 -7.29 -6.11
CA HIS A 56 6.27 -6.88 -6.69
C HIS A 56 7.18 -6.15 -5.70
N LEU A 57 6.62 -5.35 -4.80
CA LEU A 57 7.40 -4.70 -3.73
C LEU A 57 7.96 -5.73 -2.73
N ALA A 58 7.15 -6.71 -2.31
CA ALA A 58 7.54 -7.72 -1.32
C ALA A 58 8.73 -8.58 -1.78
N TYR A 59 8.75 -8.96 -3.06
CA TYR A 59 9.80 -9.81 -3.65
C TYR A 59 10.80 -9.04 -4.50
N HIS A 60 10.82 -7.70 -4.38
CA HIS A 60 11.85 -6.90 -5.00
C HIS A 60 13.23 -7.21 -4.39
N LYS A 61 14.30 -7.21 -5.19
CA LYS A 61 15.66 -7.54 -4.73
C LYS A 61 16.12 -6.73 -3.51
N ALA A 62 15.68 -5.49 -3.37
CA ALA A 62 16.01 -4.61 -2.25
C ALA A 62 15.32 -5.00 -0.92
N MET A 63 14.33 -5.89 -0.96
CA MET A 63 13.68 -6.45 0.23
C MET A 63 14.39 -7.70 0.76
N ALA A 64 15.32 -8.30 0.01
CA ALA A 64 15.91 -9.60 0.34
C ALA A 64 16.51 -9.67 1.75
N SER A 65 17.19 -8.60 2.20
CA SER A 65 17.77 -8.53 3.55
C SER A 65 16.74 -8.46 4.68
N ASN A 66 15.52 -8.04 4.35
CA ASN A 66 14.44 -7.82 5.33
C ASN A 66 13.44 -8.98 5.36
N LEU A 67 13.31 -9.70 4.24
CA LEU A 67 12.19 -10.59 3.96
C LEU A 67 12.07 -11.73 4.99
N HIS A 68 13.19 -12.31 5.40
CA HIS A 68 13.24 -13.42 6.37
C HIS A 68 13.37 -12.96 7.82
N GLN A 69 13.45 -11.65 8.08
CA GLN A 69 13.41 -11.14 9.45
C GLN A 69 11.97 -11.21 9.97
N THR A 70 11.80 -11.53 11.26
CA THR A 70 10.48 -11.41 11.91
C THR A 70 9.97 -10.00 11.79
N PHE A 71 8.65 -9.84 11.74
CA PHE A 71 8.03 -8.53 11.53
C PHE A 71 8.45 -7.51 12.61
N MET A 72 8.51 -7.93 13.88
CA MET A 72 8.96 -7.09 14.99
C MET A 72 10.46 -6.79 14.99
N THR A 73 11.29 -7.54 14.26
CA THR A 73 12.72 -7.21 14.14
C THR A 73 12.89 -5.95 13.29
N PRO A 74 13.65 -4.94 13.75
CA PRO A 74 13.96 -3.77 12.93
C PRO A 74 14.53 -4.17 11.57
N ALA A 75 14.00 -3.58 10.50
CA ALA A 75 14.45 -3.89 9.14
C ALA A 75 15.95 -3.63 8.97
N ALA A 76 16.67 -4.60 8.41
CA ALA A 76 18.09 -4.49 8.13
C ALA A 76 18.41 -3.37 7.13
N SER A 77 17.57 -3.25 6.08
CA SER A 77 17.68 -2.24 5.03
C SER A 77 16.41 -1.40 4.99
N LYS A 78 16.47 -0.19 5.53
CA LYS A 78 15.39 0.80 5.50
C LYS A 78 15.51 1.63 4.23
N ASN A 79 15.14 1.03 3.11
CA ASN A 79 15.19 1.65 1.79
C ASN A 79 13.79 1.98 1.26
N ARG A 80 13.71 2.73 0.16
CA ARG A 80 12.43 3.20 -0.39
C ARG A 80 11.47 2.07 -0.80
N VAL A 81 12.00 0.90 -1.18
CA VAL A 81 11.19 -0.27 -1.51
C VAL A 81 10.58 -0.86 -0.25
N TYR A 82 11.37 -1.02 0.82
CA TYR A 82 10.87 -1.45 2.13
C TYR A 82 9.76 -0.52 2.66
N PHE A 83 9.98 0.79 2.54
CA PHE A 83 8.97 1.77 2.95
C PHE A 83 7.68 1.60 2.15
N MET A 84 7.76 1.49 0.82
CA MET A 84 6.58 1.31 -0.01
C MET A 84 5.90 -0.03 0.25
N TRP A 85 6.64 -1.11 0.48
CA TRP A 85 6.06 -2.40 0.89
C TRP A 85 5.21 -2.27 2.16
N ASP A 86 5.75 -1.65 3.22
CA ASP A 86 5.03 -1.47 4.49
C ASP A 86 3.84 -0.48 4.34
N PHE A 87 3.98 0.54 3.51
CA PHE A 87 2.93 1.53 3.24
C PHE A 87 1.77 0.95 2.42
N VAL A 88 2.07 0.26 1.32
CA VAL A 88 1.07 -0.39 0.45
C VAL A 88 0.40 -1.55 1.19
N GLY A 89 1.14 -2.36 1.94
CA GLY A 89 0.58 -3.47 2.72
C GLY A 89 -0.44 -3.03 3.77
N ARG A 90 -0.20 -1.90 4.45
CA ARG A 90 -1.19 -1.31 5.37
C ARG A 90 -2.41 -0.77 4.64
N THR A 91 -2.21 -0.16 3.47
CA THR A 91 -3.32 0.32 2.63
C THR A 91 -4.21 -0.85 2.17
N LEU A 92 -3.61 -1.95 1.73
CA LEU A 92 -4.33 -3.18 1.37
C LEU A 92 -5.06 -3.78 2.58
N SER A 93 -4.47 -3.74 3.78
CA SER A 93 -5.10 -4.23 5.00
C SER A 93 -6.32 -3.39 5.40
N MET A 94 -6.26 -2.07 5.22
CA MET A 94 -7.40 -1.18 5.42
C MET A 94 -8.52 -1.48 4.43
N LEU A 95 -8.20 -1.65 3.15
CA LEU A 95 -9.19 -2.03 2.14
C LEU A 95 -9.85 -3.38 2.47
N LYS A 96 -9.08 -4.36 2.94
CA LYS A 96 -9.61 -5.67 3.38
C LYS A 96 -10.53 -5.62 4.59
N ALA A 97 -10.46 -4.55 5.39
CA ALA A 97 -11.39 -4.35 6.50
C ALA A 97 -12.76 -3.82 6.04
N LEU A 98 -12.88 -3.37 4.79
CA LEU A 98 -14.16 -2.98 4.18
C LEU A 98 -14.84 -4.21 3.54
N PRO A 99 -16.19 -4.31 3.62
CA PRO A 99 -16.93 -5.36 2.90
C PRO A 99 -16.63 -5.30 1.39
N PRO A 100 -16.30 -6.42 0.73
CA PRO A 100 -15.91 -6.41 -0.68
C PRO A 100 -17.04 -5.99 -1.64
N THR A 101 -18.30 -6.16 -1.20
CA THR A 101 -19.50 -5.75 -1.94
C THR A 101 -19.91 -4.30 -1.69
N ILE A 102 -19.17 -3.56 -0.87
CA ILE A 102 -19.52 -2.19 -0.49
C ILE A 102 -19.48 -1.25 -1.69
N THR A 103 -20.44 -0.34 -1.75
CA THR A 103 -20.43 0.80 -2.69
C THR A 103 -20.31 2.09 -1.89
N VAL A 104 -19.78 3.16 -2.49
CA VAL A 104 -19.68 4.46 -1.80
C VAL A 104 -21.04 4.92 -1.25
N ALA A 105 -22.12 4.69 -2.02
CA ALA A 105 -23.48 5.06 -1.62
C ALA A 105 -24.03 4.26 -0.41
N SER A 106 -23.43 3.12 -0.07
CA SER A 106 -23.87 2.25 1.02
C SER A 106 -22.96 2.30 2.26
N MET A 107 -21.90 3.11 2.25
CA MET A 107 -20.97 3.24 3.37
C MET A 107 -21.60 4.04 4.51
N ASN A 108 -21.37 3.60 5.76
CA ASN A 108 -21.54 4.48 6.92
C ASN A 108 -20.32 5.41 7.07
N ASP A 109 -20.39 6.40 7.98
CA ASP A 109 -19.34 7.41 8.15
C ASP A 109 -17.94 6.81 8.40
N ALA A 110 -17.83 5.78 9.25
CA ALA A 110 -16.55 5.16 9.56
C ALA A 110 -15.97 4.36 8.38
N GLN A 111 -16.84 3.71 7.60
CA GLN A 111 -16.44 3.00 6.37
C GLN A 111 -16.03 3.99 5.28
N LEU A 112 -16.74 5.11 5.16
CA LEU A 112 -16.43 6.16 4.21
C LEU A 112 -15.07 6.79 4.53
N GLU A 113 -14.81 7.14 5.79
CA GLU A 113 -13.50 7.66 6.23
C GLU A 113 -12.37 6.69 5.90
N MET A 114 -12.54 5.39 6.20
CA MET A 114 -11.54 4.37 5.88
C MET A 114 -11.34 4.21 4.37
N TYR A 115 -12.40 4.27 3.59
CA TYR A 115 -12.34 4.20 2.14
C TYR A 115 -11.61 5.42 1.56
N GLU A 116 -11.94 6.63 2.00
CA GLU A 116 -11.24 7.86 1.61
C GLU A 116 -9.74 7.81 1.96
N ASP A 117 -9.39 7.26 3.13
CA ASP A 117 -7.98 7.10 3.52
C ASP A 117 -7.26 6.09 2.61
N VAL A 118 -7.94 5.01 2.17
CA VAL A 118 -7.42 4.09 1.14
C VAL A 118 -7.18 4.83 -0.19
N GLN A 119 -8.11 5.70 -0.62
CA GLN A 119 -7.95 6.47 -1.85
C GLN A 119 -6.75 7.41 -1.77
N LEU A 120 -6.64 8.19 -0.69
CA LEU A 120 -5.55 9.15 -0.47
C LEU A 120 -4.18 8.45 -0.41
N ARG A 121 -4.09 7.33 0.29
CA ARG A 121 -2.86 6.52 0.37
C ARG A 121 -2.50 5.89 -0.97
N SER A 122 -3.49 5.48 -1.75
CA SER A 122 -3.28 4.93 -3.10
C SER A 122 -2.76 6.00 -4.06
N GLN A 123 -3.30 7.22 -4.00
CA GLN A 123 -2.76 8.36 -4.77
C GLN A 123 -1.33 8.69 -4.34
N LEU A 124 -1.07 8.80 -3.03
CA LEU A 124 0.26 9.08 -2.51
C LEU A 124 1.27 7.99 -2.89
N THR A 125 0.84 6.72 -2.94
CA THR A 125 1.64 5.61 -3.44
C THR A 125 2.11 5.86 -4.87
N CYS A 126 1.19 6.27 -5.75
CA CYS A 126 1.51 6.60 -7.14
C CYS A 126 2.46 7.80 -7.21
N ASP A 127 2.20 8.87 -6.47
CA ASP A 127 3.03 10.08 -6.47
C ASP A 127 4.48 9.80 -6.03
N LEU A 128 4.65 8.92 -5.03
CA LEU A 128 5.96 8.53 -4.49
C LEU A 128 6.72 7.59 -5.42
N ILE A 129 6.07 6.57 -5.99
CA ILE A 129 6.71 5.57 -6.85
C ILE A 129 7.00 6.14 -8.24
N LEU A 130 6.03 6.81 -8.84
CA LEU A 130 6.15 7.45 -10.16
C LEU A 130 6.90 8.78 -10.09
N ASN A 131 7.31 9.21 -8.89
CA ASN A 131 8.11 10.41 -8.65
C ASN A 131 7.46 11.68 -9.24
N LYS A 132 6.13 11.80 -9.11
CA LYS A 132 5.36 12.96 -9.59
C LYS A 132 5.75 14.25 -8.88
N THR A 133 6.20 14.12 -7.64
CA THR A 133 6.91 15.17 -6.89
C THR A 133 8.37 14.75 -6.75
N PRO A 134 9.29 15.27 -7.59
CA PRO A 134 10.66 14.80 -7.66
C PRO A 134 11.35 14.74 -6.29
N GLY A 135 11.82 13.55 -5.92
CA GLY A 135 12.63 13.32 -4.71
C GLY A 135 11.84 13.24 -3.41
N MET A 136 10.50 13.39 -3.42
CA MET A 136 9.68 13.40 -2.20
C MET A 136 9.85 12.12 -1.36
N LEU A 137 9.91 10.95 -2.00
CA LEU A 137 10.10 9.69 -1.27
C LEU A 137 11.48 9.62 -0.60
N ASN A 138 12.52 9.99 -1.34
CA ASN A 138 13.89 9.97 -0.82
C ASN A 138 14.04 10.95 0.36
N GLN A 139 13.48 12.16 0.25
CA GLN A 139 13.48 13.14 1.36
C GLN A 139 12.78 12.59 2.61
N LYS A 140 11.62 11.95 2.45
CA LYS A 140 10.92 11.30 3.57
C LYS A 140 11.77 10.20 4.19
N MET A 141 12.44 9.40 3.38
CA MET A 141 13.31 8.32 3.84
C MET A 141 14.51 8.84 4.62
N GLU A 142 15.20 9.85 4.11
CA GLU A 142 16.35 10.46 4.77
C GLU A 142 15.97 11.14 6.09
N MET A 143 14.76 11.73 6.18
CA MET A 143 14.25 12.29 7.43
C MET A 143 13.92 11.21 8.46
N LEU A 144 13.36 10.07 8.04
CA LEU A 144 12.97 8.98 8.94
C LEU A 144 14.15 8.10 9.35
N TYR A 145 15.12 7.93 8.47
CA TYR A 145 16.24 6.99 8.62
C TYR A 145 17.56 7.65 8.20
N PRO A 146 18.03 8.66 8.96
CA PRO A 146 19.22 9.43 8.59
C PRO A 146 20.48 8.55 8.46
N ASP A 147 20.59 7.51 9.28
CA ASP A 147 21.73 6.56 9.25
C ASP A 147 21.76 5.66 8.00
N GLN A 148 20.68 5.64 7.22
CA GLN A 148 20.59 4.92 5.95
C GLN A 148 20.29 5.86 4.78
N ALA A 149 20.62 7.15 4.94
CA ALA A 149 20.54 8.12 3.87
C ALA A 149 21.27 7.61 2.61
N HIS A 150 20.72 7.97 1.44
CA HIS A 150 21.25 7.60 0.12
C HIS A 150 21.04 6.13 -0.32
N ASN A 151 20.45 5.27 0.51
CA ASN A 151 20.05 3.91 0.09
C ASN A 151 18.72 3.92 -0.68
N HIS A 152 18.77 4.30 -1.96
CA HIS A 152 17.60 4.51 -2.83
C HIS A 152 17.57 3.56 -4.04
N PRO A 153 17.43 2.24 -3.84
CA PRO A 153 17.42 1.26 -4.92
C PRO A 153 16.26 1.50 -5.88
N ASP A 154 16.48 1.41 -7.19
CA ASP A 154 15.41 1.52 -8.20
C ASP A 154 14.30 0.51 -7.99
N PHE A 155 13.06 0.96 -8.23
CA PHE A 155 11.85 0.15 -8.12
C PHE A 155 11.76 -0.93 -9.21
N GLY A 156 12.36 -0.68 -10.37
CA GLY A 156 12.26 -1.55 -11.54
C GLY A 156 10.92 -1.44 -12.27
N ASP A 157 10.88 -1.99 -13.48
CA ASP A 157 9.77 -1.77 -14.42
C ASP A 157 8.44 -2.35 -13.93
N ALA A 158 8.45 -3.53 -13.31
CA ALA A 158 7.22 -4.18 -12.83
C ALA A 158 6.49 -3.34 -11.76
N VAL A 159 7.24 -2.80 -10.78
CA VAL A 159 6.67 -1.91 -9.75
C VAL A 159 6.16 -0.60 -10.37
N LEU A 160 6.89 -0.05 -11.35
CA LEU A 160 6.46 1.16 -12.05
C LEU A 160 5.21 0.91 -12.90
N GLU A 161 5.10 -0.24 -13.55
CA GLU A 161 3.92 -0.62 -14.34
C GLU A 161 2.68 -0.74 -13.45
N ASP A 162 2.76 -1.44 -12.33
CA ASP A 162 1.61 -1.59 -11.42
C ASP A 162 1.24 -0.27 -10.74
N ALA A 163 2.23 0.57 -10.43
CA ALA A 163 1.93 1.92 -9.95
C ALA A 163 1.21 2.77 -11.02
N ARG A 164 1.49 2.59 -12.32
CA ARG A 164 0.72 3.25 -13.39
C ARG A 164 -0.71 2.70 -13.50
N LYS A 165 -0.90 1.38 -13.39
CA LYS A 165 -2.25 0.77 -13.35
C LYS A 165 -3.07 1.30 -12.18
N LEU A 166 -2.44 1.45 -11.00
CA LEU A 166 -3.09 2.08 -9.85
C LEU A 166 -3.42 3.56 -10.13
N ASP A 167 -2.53 4.27 -10.82
CA ASP A 167 -2.71 5.69 -11.14
C ASP A 167 -3.89 5.94 -12.11
N GLU A 168 -4.17 5.01 -13.01
CA GLU A 168 -5.31 5.07 -13.94
C GLU A 168 -6.67 5.10 -13.22
N VAL A 169 -6.72 4.66 -11.95
CA VAL A 169 -7.92 4.75 -11.10
C VAL A 169 -8.27 6.19 -10.74
N PHE A 170 -7.31 7.11 -10.86
CA PHE A 170 -7.47 8.54 -10.59
C PHE A 170 -7.57 9.32 -11.90
N PRO A 171 -8.77 9.51 -12.47
CA PRO A 171 -8.91 10.27 -13.70
C PRO A 171 -8.45 11.72 -13.49
N GLY A 172 -7.33 12.08 -14.12
CA GLY A 172 -6.94 13.43 -14.54
C GLY A 172 -6.85 14.53 -13.46
N LYS A 173 -5.64 14.76 -12.94
CA LYS A 173 -5.20 16.10 -12.50
C LYS A 173 -3.90 16.55 -13.18
N PHE A 174 -3.64 16.12 -14.42
CA PHE A 174 -2.53 16.64 -15.22
C PHE A 174 -2.89 16.75 -16.70
N GLU A 175 -3.94 17.54 -17.00
CA GLU A 175 -3.96 18.32 -18.24
C GLU A 175 -3.86 19.80 -17.85
N GLY A 176 -2.91 20.50 -18.47
CA GLY A 176 -2.33 21.73 -17.94
C GLY A 176 -3.27 22.92 -17.83
N GLU A 177 -3.25 23.57 -16.67
CA GLU A 177 -3.55 24.99 -16.53
C GLU A 177 -2.26 25.78 -16.24
N HIS A 178 -1.39 25.89 -17.24
CA HIS A 178 -0.64 27.13 -17.42
C HIS A 178 -1.59 28.17 -18.02
N SER A 179 -2.55 28.65 -17.23
CA SER A 179 -3.24 29.91 -17.52
C SER A 179 -2.74 30.95 -16.54
N VAL A 180 -1.63 31.58 -16.93
CA VAL A 180 -1.31 32.94 -16.51
C VAL A 180 -2.56 33.80 -16.73
N ARG A 181 -3.19 34.25 -15.65
CA ARG A 181 -4.07 35.41 -15.70
C ARG A 181 -3.45 36.51 -14.83
N ARG A 182 -3.12 37.55 -15.57
CA ARG A 182 -2.66 38.91 -15.26
C ARG A 182 -3.00 39.42 -13.87
#